data_AF-A0A0F6W8Z2-F1
#
_entry.id   AF-A0A0F6W8Z2-F1
#
_cell.length_a   1.000
_cell.length_b   1.000
_cell.length_c   1.000
_cell.angle_alpha   90.00
_cell.angle_beta   90.00
_cell.angle_gamma   90.00
#
_symmetry.space_group_name_H-M   'P 1'
#
loop_
_entity.id
_entity.type
_entity.pdbx_description
1 polymer ?
#
loop_
_entity_poly.entity_id
_entity_poly.type
_entity_poly.pdbx_seq_one_letter_code
_entity_poly.pdbx_strand_id
1 'polypeptide(L)'
;MLVALALSACGQSAEEAACNDTVQVFGDAIVRCGLDDGLSRDALERQIESTVTMTQGCGRVVSIRDEAELREECLPALETLACSSLEAGTLPASCRAQIEVEVR
;
A
#
# COMPACT_ATOMS: atom_id res chain seq x y z
N MET A 1 -23.74 -29.37 4.59
CA MET A 1 -22.76 -29.18 5.69
C MET A 1 -21.68 -28.25 5.18
N LEU A 2 -21.80 -26.95 5.46
CA LEU A 2 -20.77 -25.95 5.16
C LEU A 2 -19.81 -25.93 6.35
N VAL A 3 -18.60 -26.46 6.16
CA VAL A 3 -17.51 -26.36 7.11
C VAL A 3 -16.99 -24.92 7.00
N ALA A 4 -17.45 -24.07 7.91
CA ALA A 4 -16.92 -22.73 8.10
C ALA A 4 -15.50 -22.85 8.68
N LEU A 5 -14.51 -22.80 7.81
CA LEU A 5 -13.11 -22.61 8.15
C LEU A 5 -12.93 -21.15 8.61
N ALA A 6 -13.30 -20.88 9.86
CA ALA A 6 -12.83 -19.71 10.58
C ALA A 6 -11.34 -19.92 10.89
N LEU A 7 -10.47 -19.65 9.91
CA LEU A 7 -9.07 -19.41 10.21
C LEU A 7 -9.00 -18.07 10.94
N SER A 8 -8.74 -18.15 12.23
CA SER A 8 -8.22 -17.06 13.04
C SER A 8 -6.91 -16.54 12.43
N ALA A 9 -7.01 -15.58 11.52
CA ALA A 9 -5.94 -14.63 11.24
C ALA A 9 -5.87 -13.68 12.46
N CYS A 10 -5.15 -14.11 13.50
CA CYS A 10 -4.87 -13.26 14.64
C CYS A 10 -4.01 -12.07 14.18
N GLY A 11 -4.60 -10.88 14.15
CA GLY A 11 -3.88 -9.63 14.42
C GLY A 11 -3.98 -8.55 13.36
N GLN A 12 -4.13 -8.90 12.08
CA GLN A 12 -4.11 -7.93 10.98
C GLN A 12 -5.46 -7.91 10.26
N SER A 13 -6.08 -6.73 10.15
CA SER A 13 -7.36 -6.59 9.44
C SER A 13 -7.16 -6.72 7.92
N ALA A 14 -8.22 -7.00 7.16
CA ALA A 14 -8.12 -7.11 5.70
C ALA A 14 -7.66 -5.78 5.07
N GLU A 15 -8.07 -4.67 5.69
CA GLU A 15 -7.71 -3.32 5.33
C GLU A 15 -6.23 -3.03 5.60
N GLU A 16 -5.73 -3.44 6.76
CA GLU A 16 -4.31 -3.34 7.10
C GLU A 16 -3.46 -4.19 6.16
N ALA A 17 -3.90 -5.40 5.81
CA ALA A 17 -3.21 -6.27 4.85
C ALA A 17 -3.13 -5.64 3.45
N ALA A 18 -4.24 -5.13 2.92
CA ALA A 18 -4.24 -4.50 1.59
C ALA A 18 -3.48 -3.16 1.55
N CYS A 19 -3.39 -2.45 2.68
CA CYS A 19 -2.43 -1.36 2.82
C CYS A 19 -0.99 -1.84 2.72
N ASN A 20 -0.63 -2.89 3.48
CA ASN A 20 0.72 -3.44 3.47
C ASN A 20 1.10 -3.92 2.06
N ASP A 21 0.18 -4.55 1.33
CA ASP A 21 0.38 -4.92 -0.08
C ASP A 21 0.70 -3.69 -0.94
N THR A 22 -0.02 -2.58 -0.75
CA THR A 22 0.20 -1.33 -1.50
C THR A 22 1.57 -0.72 -1.19
N VAL A 23 1.94 -0.65 0.09
CA VAL A 23 3.26 -0.15 0.53
C VAL A 23 4.37 -1.02 -0.04
N GLN A 24 4.20 -2.34 0.01
CA GLN A 24 5.17 -3.30 -0.51
C GLN A 24 5.37 -3.15 -2.02
N VAL A 25 4.28 -3.16 -2.81
CA VAL A 25 4.37 -3.04 -4.28
C VAL A 25 5.00 -1.70 -4.69
N PHE A 26 4.63 -0.62 -4.02
CA PHE A 26 5.25 0.69 -4.29
C PHE A 26 6.72 0.74 -3.87
N GLY A 27 7.09 0.09 -2.76
CA GLY A 27 8.48 -0.03 -2.33
C GLY A 27 9.33 -0.84 -3.28
N ASP A 28 8.81 -1.96 -3.76
CA ASP A 28 9.47 -2.76 -4.80
C ASP A 28 9.67 -1.95 -6.08
N ALA A 29 8.70 -1.10 -6.44
CA ALA A 29 8.82 -0.19 -7.58
C ALA A 29 9.91 0.87 -7.37
N ILE A 30 10.04 1.43 -6.16
CA ILE A 30 11.11 2.37 -5.78
C ILE A 30 12.48 1.70 -5.85
N VAL A 31 12.64 0.52 -5.25
CA VAL A 31 13.89 -0.25 -5.26
C VAL A 31 14.29 -0.62 -6.68
N ARG A 32 13.32 -1.08 -7.50
CA ARG A 32 13.56 -1.39 -8.91
C ARG A 32 14.09 -0.18 -9.68
N CYS A 33 13.64 1.02 -9.33
CA CYS A 33 14.09 2.27 -9.95
C CYS A 33 15.35 2.86 -9.31
N GLY A 34 15.90 2.25 -8.25
CA GLY A 34 17.08 2.74 -7.54
C GLY A 34 16.85 4.07 -6.81
N LEU A 35 15.61 4.36 -6.43
CA LEU A 35 15.20 5.59 -5.74
C LEU A 35 15.18 5.41 -4.21
N ASP A 36 15.66 4.27 -3.72
CA ASP A 36 15.74 3.96 -2.30
C ASP A 36 16.86 4.72 -1.59
N ASP A 37 17.73 5.46 -2.31
CA ASP A 37 18.84 6.25 -1.75
C ASP A 37 19.74 5.46 -0.76
N GLY A 38 19.80 4.14 -0.88
CA GLY A 38 20.52 3.26 0.05
C GLY A 38 19.86 3.13 1.43
N LEU A 39 18.58 3.50 1.55
CA LEU A 39 17.77 3.33 2.75
C LEU A 39 17.61 1.84 3.08
N SER A 40 17.57 1.53 4.36
CA SER A 40 17.12 0.21 4.79
C SER A 40 15.65 0.03 4.43
N ARG A 41 15.22 -1.22 4.23
CA ARG A 41 13.81 -1.54 3.93
C ARG A 41 12.82 -0.88 4.88
N ASP A 42 13.08 -0.92 6.19
CA ASP A 42 12.24 -0.24 7.20
C ASP A 42 12.18 1.29 7.04
N ALA A 43 13.25 1.92 6.54
CA ALA A 43 13.30 3.36 6.35
C ALA A 43 12.58 3.75 5.05
N LEU A 44 12.71 2.93 4.01
CA LEU A 44 11.95 3.06 2.78
C LEU A 44 10.45 2.89 3.03
N GLU A 45 10.04 1.87 3.79
CA GLU A 45 8.63 1.64 4.16
C GLU A 45 8.04 2.88 4.87
N ARG A 46 8.75 3.48 5.85
CA ARG A 46 8.29 4.72 6.51
C ARG A 46 8.19 5.93 5.56
N GLN A 47 9.11 6.05 4.60
CA GLN A 47 9.04 7.12 3.60
C GLN A 47 7.85 6.94 2.67
N ILE A 48 7.56 5.71 2.30
CA ILE A 48 6.40 5.36 1.49
C ILE A 48 5.13 5.67 2.27
N GLU A 49 4.99 5.19 3.50
CA GLU A 49 3.87 5.50 4.39
C GLU A 49 3.59 7.01 4.45
N SER A 50 4.63 7.84 4.59
CA SER A 50 4.51 9.30 4.51
C SER A 50 4.00 9.81 3.16
N THR A 51 4.44 9.21 2.05
CA THR A 51 4.09 9.59 0.66
C THR A 51 2.68 9.16 0.27
N VAL A 52 2.24 7.97 0.67
CA VAL A 52 0.89 7.44 0.37
C VAL A 52 -0.19 8.10 1.25
N THR A 53 0.13 9.21 1.94
CA THR A 53 -0.76 9.88 2.92
C THR A 53 -1.16 8.95 4.07
N MET A 54 -0.34 7.94 4.34
CA MET A 54 -0.48 6.97 5.41
C MET A 54 0.49 7.32 6.52
N THR A 55 0.48 8.59 6.92
CA THR A 55 1.40 9.18 7.91
C THR A 55 1.38 8.48 9.26
N GLN A 56 0.45 7.56 9.49
CA GLN A 56 0.30 6.79 10.72
C GLN A 56 0.44 5.26 10.51
N GLY A 57 0.94 4.85 9.34
CA GLY A 57 1.13 3.46 8.94
C GLY A 57 -0.17 2.71 8.65
N CYS A 58 -0.04 1.46 8.20
CA CYS A 58 -1.16 0.60 7.82
C CYS A 58 -2.11 0.25 8.97
N GLY A 59 -1.63 0.24 10.22
CA GLY A 59 -2.43 -0.10 11.41
C GLY A 59 -3.51 0.93 11.78
N ARG A 60 -3.64 2.02 11.02
CA ARG A 60 -4.64 3.09 11.20
C ARG A 60 -5.62 3.18 10.03
N VAL A 61 -5.52 2.25 9.08
CA VAL A 61 -6.49 2.12 7.97
C VAL A 61 -7.78 1.60 8.56
N VAL A 62 -8.86 2.35 8.34
CA VAL A 62 -10.18 2.02 8.88
C VAL A 62 -11.11 1.47 7.81
N SER A 63 -10.82 1.76 6.54
CA SER A 63 -11.59 1.28 5.41
C SER A 63 -10.77 1.34 4.13
N ILE A 64 -11.11 0.44 3.22
CA ILE A 64 -10.76 0.53 1.81
C ILE A 64 -12.06 0.84 1.08
N ARG A 65 -12.07 1.94 0.30
CA ARG A 65 -13.28 2.39 -0.40
C ARG A 65 -13.72 1.37 -1.45
N ASP A 66 -12.77 0.88 -2.25
CA ASP A 66 -12.98 -0.20 -3.21
C ASP A 66 -11.77 -1.14 -3.21
N GLU A 67 -11.93 -2.30 -2.56
CA GLU A 67 -10.88 -3.32 -2.48
C GLU A 67 -10.59 -3.96 -3.84
N ALA A 68 -11.61 -4.06 -4.71
CA ALA A 68 -11.43 -4.61 -6.05
C ALA A 68 -10.63 -3.63 -6.91
N GLU A 69 -10.97 -2.34 -6.91
CA GLU A 69 -10.20 -1.31 -7.62
C GLU A 69 -8.76 -1.24 -7.09
N LEU A 70 -8.56 -1.35 -5.77
CA LEU A 70 -7.24 -1.39 -5.18
C LEU A 70 -6.41 -2.58 -5.70
N ARG A 71 -6.97 -3.80 -5.65
CA ARG A 71 -6.22 -5.01 -6.03
C ARG A 71 -6.09 -5.21 -7.54
N GLU A 72 -7.11 -4.86 -8.31
CA GLU A 72 -7.17 -5.14 -9.75
C GLU A 72 -6.67 -3.98 -10.61
N GLU A 73 -6.69 -2.74 -10.10
CA GLU A 73 -6.24 -1.56 -10.86
C GLU A 73 -5.02 -0.88 -10.22
N CYS A 74 -5.06 -0.58 -8.92
CA CYS A 74 -3.97 0.14 -8.26
C CYS A 74 -2.69 -0.69 -8.19
N LEU A 75 -2.70 -1.88 -7.58
CA LEU A 75 -1.47 -2.68 -7.42
C LEU A 75 -0.79 -2.96 -8.78
N PRO A 76 -1.50 -3.39 -9.84
CA PRO A 76 -0.88 -3.59 -11.16
C PRO A 76 -0.36 -2.30 -11.79
N ALA A 77 -1.01 -1.15 -11.55
CA ALA A 77 -0.53 0.14 -12.02
C ALA A 77 0.77 0.56 -11.32
N LEU A 78 0.95 0.21 -10.04
CA LEU A 78 2.20 0.48 -9.30
C LEU A 78 3.35 -0.39 -9.80
N GLU A 79 3.11 -1.67 -10.08
CA GLU A 79 4.11 -2.59 -10.64
C GLU A 79 4.65 -2.11 -11.99
N THR A 80 3.78 -1.52 -12.80
CA THR A 80 4.10 -1.04 -14.16
C THR A 80 4.44 0.45 -14.20
N LEU A 81 4.47 1.14 -13.06
CA LEU A 81 4.73 2.57 -12.99
C LEU A 81 6.12 2.90 -13.53
N ALA A 82 6.22 3.93 -14.36
CA ALA A 82 7.50 4.41 -14.86
C ALA A 82 8.32 5.06 -13.73
N CYS A 83 9.64 4.87 -13.74
CA CYS A 83 10.53 5.46 -12.72
C CYS A 83 10.41 6.99 -12.64
N SER A 84 10.21 7.68 -13.78
CA SER A 84 9.98 9.13 -13.80
C SER A 84 8.70 9.56 -13.06
N SER A 85 7.69 8.70 -13.00
CA SER A 85 6.45 8.95 -12.25
C SER A 85 6.64 8.70 -10.75
N LEU A 86 7.49 7.73 -10.39
CA LEU A 86 7.90 7.46 -9.01
C LEU A 86 8.77 8.59 -8.45
N GLU A 87 9.74 9.08 -9.23
CA GLU A 87 10.57 10.25 -8.87
C GLU A 87 9.73 11.50 -8.58
N ALA A 88 8.64 11.68 -9.33
CA ALA A 88 7.69 12.76 -9.09
C ALA A 88 6.80 12.53 -7.85
N GLY A 89 6.97 11.42 -7.12
CA GLY A 89 6.14 11.06 -5.97
C GLY A 89 4.67 10.90 -6.30
N THR A 90 4.34 10.61 -7.57
CA THR A 90 2.96 10.64 -8.05
C THR A 90 2.38 9.23 -8.03
N LEU A 91 1.45 8.99 -7.11
CA LEU A 91 0.68 7.76 -7.09
C LEU A 91 -0.43 7.78 -8.16
N PRO A 92 -0.75 6.63 -8.79
CA PRO A 92 -1.95 6.49 -9.60
C PRO A 92 -3.20 6.97 -8.87
N ALA A 93 -4.15 7.55 -9.61
CA ALA A 93 -5.40 8.02 -9.04
C ALA A 93 -6.18 6.89 -8.35
N SER A 94 -6.13 5.69 -8.93
CA SER A 94 -6.69 4.45 -8.38
C SER A 94 -6.05 4.02 -7.06
N CYS A 95 -4.87 4.52 -6.69
CA CYS A 95 -4.23 4.19 -5.41
C CYS A 95 -4.54 5.19 -4.30
N ARG A 96 -4.45 6.50 -4.60
CA ARG A 96 -4.71 7.54 -3.57
C ARG A 96 -6.15 7.57 -3.10
N ALA A 97 -7.09 7.20 -3.95
CA ALA A 97 -8.50 7.36 -3.67
C ALA A 97 -9.09 6.22 -2.83
N GLN A 98 -8.35 5.13 -2.61
CA GLN A 98 -8.93 3.88 -2.12
C GLN A 98 -8.64 3.57 -0.66
N ILE A 99 -7.60 4.18 -0.07
CA ILE A 99 -7.20 3.90 1.32
C ILE A 99 -7.67 5.05 2.22
N GLU A 100 -8.54 4.74 3.18
CA GLU A 100 -9.03 5.69 4.18
C GLU A 100 -8.37 5.42 5.54
N VAL A 101 -7.75 6.46 6.10
CA VAL A 101 -7.10 6.43 7.42
C VAL A 101 -7.90 7.22 8.44
N GLU A 102 -7.95 6.75 9.69
CA GLU A 102 -8.59 7.50 10.78
C GLU A 102 -7.78 8.79 11.05
N VAL A 103 -8.34 9.93 10.66
CA VAL A 103 -7.84 11.25 11.05
C VAL A 103 -8.42 11.58 12.42
N ARG A 104 -7.55 11.62 13.44
CA ARG A 104 -7.92 12.13 14.77
C ARG A 104 -7.59 13.61 14.91
#